data_AF-A0A920TS52-F1
#
_entry.id   AF-A0A920TS52-F1
#
_cell.length_a   1.000
_cell.length_b   1.000
_cell.length_c   1.000
_cell.angle_alpha   90.00
_cell.angle_beta   90.00
_cell.angle_gamma   90.00
#
_symmetry.space_group_name_H-M   'P 1'
#
loop_
_entity.id
_entity.type
_entity.pdbx_description
1 polymer ?
#
loop_
_entity_poly.entity_id
_entity_poly.type
_entity_poly.pdbx_seq_one_letter_code
_entity_poly.pdbx_strand_id
1 'polypeptide(L)'
;MNKKIRRASITVLIAAGFGALTALIIRDQITRRQRDLFSGSRLRRLAALGHISSAPASVDMVNLLRDFIAWEPNGLLRERAVSIVARMEEEVTELIVQPNLETV
;
A
#
# COMPACT_ATOMS: atom_id res chain seq x y z
N MET A 1 -38.29 -25.99 -26.80
CA MET A 1 -37.05 -25.68 -26.04
C MET A 1 -36.91 -24.16 -25.91
N ASN A 2 -37.11 -23.62 -24.69
CA ASN A 2 -37.50 -22.21 -24.47
C ASN A 2 -36.32 -21.23 -24.50
N LYS A 3 -36.35 -20.32 -25.49
CA LYS A 3 -35.33 -19.30 -25.82
C LYS A 3 -35.02 -18.30 -24.67
N LYS A 4 -35.80 -18.30 -23.58
CA LYS A 4 -35.62 -17.41 -22.41
C LYS A 4 -34.44 -17.83 -21.52
N ILE A 5 -34.15 -19.12 -21.41
CA ILE A 5 -33.05 -19.64 -20.55
C ILE A 5 -31.69 -19.20 -21.09
N ARG A 6 -31.53 -19.17 -22.42
CA ARG A 6 -30.27 -18.79 -23.09
C ARG A 6 -29.90 -17.31 -22.90
N ARG A 7 -30.88 -16.42 -22.66
CA ARG A 7 -30.64 -14.98 -22.43
C ARG A 7 -30.24 -14.71 -20.98
N ALA A 8 -30.89 -15.37 -20.03
CA ALA A 8 -30.57 -15.25 -18.60
C ALA A 8 -29.14 -15.73 -18.29
N SER A 9 -28.68 -16.81 -18.95
CA SER A 9 -27.31 -17.32 -18.77
C SER A 9 -26.23 -16.35 -19.28
N ILE A 10 -26.51 -15.57 -20.33
CA ILE A 10 -25.53 -14.63 -20.92
C ILE A 10 -25.36 -13.40 -20.02
N THR A 11 -26.43 -12.89 -19.42
CA THR A 11 -26.34 -11.72 -18.53
C THR A 11 -25.57 -12.04 -17.25
N VAL A 12 -25.71 -13.25 -16.70
CA VAL A 12 -24.94 -13.70 -15.53
C VAL A 12 -23.45 -13.84 -15.87
N LEU A 13 -23.11 -14.35 -17.06
CA LEU A 13 -21.72 -14.46 -17.52
C LEU A 13 -21.04 -13.10 -17.72
N ILE A 14 -21.76 -12.10 -18.25
CA ILE A 14 -21.22 -10.75 -18.45
C ILE A 14 -20.98 -10.05 -17.11
N ALA A 15 -21.91 -10.15 -16.16
CA ALA A 15 -21.75 -9.57 -14.82
C ALA A 15 -20.59 -10.22 -14.03
N ALA A 16 -20.45 -11.55 -14.11
CA ALA A 16 -19.32 -12.26 -13.51
C ALA A 16 -17.97 -11.91 -14.16
N GLY A 17 -17.94 -11.71 -15.49
CA GLY A 17 -16.75 -11.30 -16.22
C GLY A 17 -16.21 -9.93 -15.79
N PHE A 18 -17.09 -8.95 -15.58
CA PHE A 18 -16.69 -7.62 -15.08
C PHE A 18 -16.23 -7.62 -13.62
N GLY A 19 -16.83 -8.44 -12.76
CA GLY A 19 -16.41 -8.60 -11.36
C GLY A 19 -15.03 -9.25 -11.22
N ALA A 20 -14.73 -10.25 -12.06
CA ALA A 20 -13.43 -10.90 -12.06
C ALA A 20 -12.31 -9.99 -12.60
N LEU A 21 -12.59 -9.21 -13.65
CA LEU A 21 -11.61 -8.30 -14.24
C LEU A 21 -11.27 -7.13 -13.31
N THR A 22 -12.27 -6.57 -12.62
CA THR A 22 -12.05 -5.49 -11.64
C THR A 22 -11.28 -5.97 -10.40
N ALA A 23 -11.58 -7.17 -9.88
CA ALA A 23 -10.83 -7.76 -8.77
C ALA A 23 -9.36 -8.04 -9.13
N LEU A 24 -9.07 -8.48 -10.36
CA LEU A 24 -7.70 -8.68 -10.84
C LEU A 24 -6.96 -7.35 -11.03
N ILE A 25 -7.62 -6.32 -11.55
CA ILE A 25 -7.01 -4.98 -11.72
C ILE A 25 -6.69 -4.34 -10.37
N ILE A 26 -7.58 -4.46 -9.38
CA ILE A 26 -7.35 -3.95 -8.01
C ILE A 26 -6.22 -4.74 -7.32
N ARG A 27 -6.18 -6.06 -7.51
CA ARG A 27 -5.12 -6.91 -6.97
C ARG A 27 -3.76 -6.63 -7.62
N ASP A 28 -3.74 -6.34 -8.92
CA ASP A 28 -2.52 -5.93 -9.64
C ASP A 28 -2.05 -4.53 -9.21
N GLN A 29 -2.98 -3.60 -8.92
CA GLN A 29 -2.63 -2.27 -8.40
C GLN A 29 -1.96 -2.33 -7.01
N ILE A 30 -2.46 -3.19 -6.12
CA ILE A 30 -1.91 -3.36 -4.76
C ILE A 30 -0.57 -4.12 -4.82
N THR A 31 -0.48 -5.18 -5.62
CA THR A 31 0.78 -5.92 -5.79
C THR A 31 1.85 -5.15 -6.55
N ARG A 32 1.49 -4.29 -7.51
CA ARG A 32 2.47 -3.45 -8.24
C ARG A 32 3.01 -2.30 -7.38
N ARG A 33 2.23 -1.77 -6.42
CA ARG A 33 2.70 -0.77 -5.45
C ARG A 33 3.60 -1.33 -4.35
N GLN A 34 3.31 -2.53 -3.83
CA GLN A 34 4.23 -3.23 -2.93
C GLN A 34 5.52 -3.71 -3.65
N ARG A 35 5.44 -4.05 -4.94
CA ARG A 35 6.60 -4.57 -5.71
C ARG A 35 7.75 -3.59 -5.90
N ASP A 36 7.56 -2.28 -5.76
CA ASP A 36 8.65 -1.31 -5.97
C ASP A 36 9.54 -1.12 -4.73
N LEU A 37 8.95 -1.13 -3.53
CA LEU A 37 9.69 -1.18 -2.25
C LEU A 37 10.43 -2.51 -2.09
N PHE A 38 9.78 -3.63 -2.45
CA PHE A 38 10.34 -4.96 -2.32
C PHE A 38 10.99 -5.47 -3.63
N SER A 39 11.37 -4.56 -4.54
CA SER A 39 11.96 -4.94 -5.82
C SER A 39 13.40 -5.43 -5.65
N GLY A 40 13.84 -6.34 -6.53
CA GLY A 40 15.24 -6.77 -6.60
C GLY A 40 16.22 -5.67 -7.01
N SER A 41 15.74 -4.51 -7.48
CA SER A 41 16.57 -3.39 -7.93
C SER A 41 16.73 -2.32 -6.85
N ARG A 42 17.96 -2.12 -6.39
CA ARG A 42 18.31 -1.11 -5.35
C ARG A 42 17.81 0.31 -5.66
N LEU A 43 17.84 0.74 -6.92
CA LEU A 43 17.44 2.09 -7.31
C LEU A 43 15.93 2.31 -7.19
N ARG A 44 15.14 1.29 -7.50
CA ARG A 44 13.68 1.34 -7.41
C ARG A 44 13.23 1.35 -5.94
N ARG A 45 13.92 0.62 -5.06
CA ARG A 45 13.74 0.69 -3.61
C ARG A 45 14.06 2.08 -3.05
N LEU A 46 15.17 2.67 -3.49
CA LEU A 46 15.55 4.03 -3.09
C LEU A 46 14.53 5.07 -3.56
N ALA A 47 14.04 4.98 -4.80
CA ALA A 47 13.01 5.88 -5.32
C ALA A 47 11.70 5.76 -4.54
N ALA A 48 11.28 4.54 -4.20
CA ALA A 48 10.12 4.31 -3.37
C ALA A 48 10.31 4.86 -1.94
N LEU A 49 11.49 4.66 -1.35
CA LEU A 49 11.84 5.22 -0.04
C LEU A 49 11.88 6.76 -0.05
N GLY A 50 12.36 7.35 -1.15
CA GLY A 50 12.32 8.79 -1.39
C GLY A 50 10.88 9.32 -1.47
N HIS A 51 9.99 8.60 -2.15
CA HIS A 51 8.58 8.98 -2.21
C HIS A 51 7.88 8.91 -0.84
N ILE A 52 8.14 7.85 -0.06
CA ILE A 52 7.59 7.71 1.30
C ILE A 52 8.13 8.79 2.24
N SER A 53 9.40 9.21 2.06
CA SER A 53 9.98 10.24 2.91
C SER A 53 9.24 11.59 2.84
N SER A 54 8.55 11.88 1.73
CA SER A 54 7.73 13.07 1.55
C SER A 54 6.24 12.87 1.89
N ALA A 55 5.82 11.64 2.21
CA ALA A 55 4.43 11.35 2.51
C ALA A 55 4.09 11.71 3.97
N PRO A 56 2.81 12.07 4.26
CA PRO A 56 2.36 12.33 5.62
C PRO A 56 2.48 11.08 6.48
N ALA A 57 2.80 11.27 7.76
CA ALA A 57 2.95 10.17 8.70
C ALA A 57 1.61 9.46 8.95
N SER A 58 1.67 8.13 8.93
CA SER A 58 0.55 7.24 9.22
C SER A 58 1.08 5.95 9.83
N VAL A 59 0.31 5.37 10.76
CA VAL A 59 0.66 4.11 11.43
C VAL A 59 0.87 2.97 10.41
N ASP A 60 0.07 2.92 9.35
CA ASP A 60 0.23 1.92 8.28
C ASP A 60 1.56 2.07 7.54
N MET A 61 2.01 3.31 7.33
CA MET A 61 3.27 3.60 6.65
C MET A 61 4.47 3.25 7.55
N VAL A 62 4.37 3.51 8.85
CA VAL A 62 5.37 3.11 9.84
C VAL A 62 5.51 1.59 9.87
N ASN A 63 4.40 0.85 9.93
CA ASN A 63 4.42 -0.61 9.91
C ASN A 63 5.01 -1.16 8.60
N LEU A 64 4.64 -0.57 7.45
CA LEU A 64 5.20 -0.93 6.15
C LEU A 64 6.73 -0.73 6.08
N LEU A 65 7.24 0.38 6.65
CA LEU A 65 8.68 0.63 6.70
C LEU A 65 9.40 -0.32 7.66
N ARG A 66 8.77 -0.70 8.77
CA ARG A 66 9.32 -1.73 9.69
C ARG A 66 9.43 -3.09 9.00
N ASP A 67 8.43 -3.48 8.21
CA ASP A 67 8.48 -4.69 7.39
C ASP A 67 9.58 -4.60 6.31
N PHE A 68 9.76 -3.43 5.69
CA PHE A 68 10.84 -3.17 4.75
C PHE A 68 12.22 -3.29 5.40
N ILE A 69 12.40 -2.75 6.61
CA ILE A 69 13.66 -2.82 7.38
C ILE A 69 14.04 -4.28 7.69
N ALA A 70 13.07 -5.10 8.11
CA ALA A 70 13.29 -6.51 8.42
C ALA A 70 13.71 -7.32 7.18
N TRP A 71 13.21 -6.94 6.01
CA TRP A 71 13.45 -7.64 4.75
C TRP A 71 14.67 -7.14 3.96
N GLU A 72 15.05 -5.85 4.05
CA GLU A 72 16.08 -5.23 3.22
C GLU A 72 17.50 -5.69 3.60
N PRO A 73 18.29 -6.31 2.71
CA PRO A 73 19.65 -6.75 3.01
C PRO A 73 20.69 -5.61 3.05
N ASN A 74 20.41 -4.44 2.46
CA ASN A 74 21.37 -3.34 2.39
C ASN A 74 21.29 -2.40 3.62
N GLY A 75 22.40 -2.28 4.36
CA GLY A 75 22.47 -1.46 5.57
C GLY A 75 22.15 0.03 5.37
N LEU A 76 22.59 0.63 4.25
CA LEU A 76 22.36 2.07 4.00
C LEU A 76 20.89 2.40 3.75
N LEU A 77 20.18 1.54 3.01
CA LEU A 77 18.74 1.71 2.78
C LEU A 77 17.95 1.46 4.07
N ARG A 78 18.42 0.51 4.89
CA ARG A 78 17.82 0.21 6.19
C ARG A 78 17.95 1.39 7.15
N GLU A 79 19.14 1.97 7.27
CA GLU A 79 19.38 3.16 8.11
C GLU A 79 18.50 4.35 7.68
N ARG A 80 18.37 4.57 6.36
CA ARG A 80 17.47 5.61 5.85
C ARG A 80 16.01 5.32 6.14
N ALA A 81 15.57 4.07 6.07
CA ALA A 81 14.20 3.71 6.44
C ALA A 81 13.94 3.91 7.94
N VAL A 82 14.93 3.58 8.79
CA VAL A 82 14.84 3.81 10.24
C VAL A 82 14.69 5.30 10.57
N SER A 83 15.45 6.18 9.90
CA SER A 83 15.32 7.63 10.15
C SER A 83 13.96 8.18 9.70
N ILE A 84 13.39 7.67 8.61
CA ILE A 84 12.04 8.05 8.17
C ILE A 84 10.99 7.57 9.17
N VAL A 85 11.11 6.35 9.69
CA VAL A 85 10.22 5.80 10.73
C VAL A 85 10.26 6.67 11.98
N ALA A 86 11.44 7.02 12.48
CA ALA A 86 11.59 7.85 13.68
C ALA A 86 10.86 9.20 13.55
N ARG A 87 11.03 9.90 12.43
CA ARG A 87 10.30 11.13 12.12
C ARG A 87 8.78 10.91 12.08
N MET A 88 8.34 9.86 11.39
CA MET A 88 6.90 9.56 11.27
C MET A 88 6.28 9.19 12.61
N GLU A 89 6.99 8.50 13.49
CA GLU A 89 6.53 8.15 14.84
C GLU A 89 6.39 9.40 15.71
N GLU A 90 7.29 10.38 15.57
CA GLU A 90 7.19 11.68 16.23
C GLU A 90 5.94 12.45 15.74
N GLU A 91 5.75 12.57 14.42
CA GLU A 91 4.57 13.21 13.83
C GLU A 91 3.26 12.52 14.24
N VAL A 92 3.21 11.18 14.24
CA VAL A 92 2.04 10.42 14.70
C VAL A 92 1.79 10.64 16.19
N THR A 93 2.84 10.72 17.01
CA THR A 93 2.71 11.00 18.44
C THR A 93 2.14 12.39 18.66
N GLU A 94 2.63 13.40 17.96
CA GLU A 94 2.07 14.77 18.01
C GLU A 94 0.59 14.79 17.59
N LEU A 95 0.23 14.05 16.54
CA LEU A 95 -1.16 13.93 16.08
C LEU A 95 -2.07 13.16 17.05
N ILE A 96 -1.53 12.30 17.92
CA ILE A 96 -2.28 11.61 18.98
C ILE A 96 -2.42 12.50 20.22
N VAL A 97 -1.45 13.37 20.48
CA VAL A 97 -1.44 14.28 21.64
C VAL A 97 -2.34 15.51 21.42
N GLN A 98 -2.35 16.08 20.21
CA GLN A 98 -3.15 17.27 19.88
C GLN A 98 -4.69 17.12 19.88
N PRO A 99 -5.34 15.99 19.58
CA PRO A 99 -6.82 15.88 19.62
C PRO A 99 -7.41 16.06 21.02
N ASN A 100 -6.59 16.06 22.08
CA ASN A 100 -7.04 16.14 23.46
C ASN A 100 -6.99 17.55 24.08
N LEU A 101 -6.63 18.58 23.28
CA LEU A 101 -6.42 19.96 23.78
C LEU A 101 -7.37 21.02 23.18
N GLU A 102 -8.23 20.68 22.22
CA GLU A 102 -9.24 21.61 21.66
C GLU A 102 -10.68 21.33 22.16
N THR A 103 -10.83 20.71 23.34
CA THR A 103 -12.16 20.52 23.97
C THR A 103 -12.16 20.85 25.45
N VAL A 104 -11.83 22.10 25.82
CA VAL A 104 -12.25 22.71 27.09
C VAL A 104 -12.59 24.18 26.89
#